data_AF-A0A0G1RTW3-F1
#
_entry.id   AF-A0A0G1RTW3-F1
#
_cell.length_a   1.000
_cell.length_b   1.000
_cell.length_c   1.000
_cell.angle_alpha   90.00
_cell.angle_beta   90.00
_cell.angle_gamma   90.00
#
_symmetry.space_group_name_H-M   'P 1'
#
loop_
_entity.id
_entity.type
_entity.pdbx_description
1 polymer ?
#
loop_
_entity_poly.entity_id
_entity_poly.type
_entity_poly.pdbx_seq_one_letter_code
_entity_poly.pdbx_strand_id
1 'polypeptide(L)'
;MTEERTTKSLDEMSMAELWSVAKLLGVSKDGKRDELIARIKQAQEQQGDTPPVPAPQQPKTAKAQAPRETVYISRYYELKLVMSPSYLKEVGGKVLIIRGTYIQFHEGVYKTTNPEEVEYLDNHPNFGSVFRKVETADLKGGKSVDQIYQDKFKTLEEREKEIEAREAALRKREVEMSGAEEGATQPKAKSGIRSTADQPKF
;
A
#
# COMPACT_ATOMS: atom_id res chain seq x y z
N MET A 1 -22.96 36.82 42.59
CA MET A 1 -22.40 35.69 43.34
C MET A 1 -21.45 34.98 42.40
N THR A 2 -20.16 35.32 42.50
CA THR A 2 -19.08 34.71 41.71
C THR A 2 -18.65 33.44 42.42
N GLU A 3 -18.85 32.31 41.75
CA GLU A 3 -18.57 30.98 42.29
C GLU A 3 -17.09 30.84 42.65
N GLU A 4 -16.87 30.48 43.92
CA GLU A 4 -15.59 30.08 44.49
C GLU A 4 -15.01 28.93 43.66
N ARG A 5 -14.02 29.25 42.83
CA ARG A 5 -13.13 28.25 42.23
C ARG A 5 -12.38 27.60 43.38
N THR A 6 -12.81 26.40 43.74
CA THR A 6 -12.14 25.50 44.67
C THR A 6 -10.71 25.26 44.18
N THR A 7 -9.76 25.99 44.77
CA THR A 7 -8.32 25.74 44.66
C THR A 7 -7.98 24.50 45.47
N LYS A 8 -8.37 23.31 44.98
CA LYS A 8 -7.74 22.08 45.46
C LYS A 8 -6.26 22.19 45.10
N SER A 9 -5.39 22.19 46.11
CA SER A 9 -3.94 22.25 45.87
C SER A 9 -3.53 21.03 45.04
N LEU A 10 -2.58 21.19 44.11
CA LEU A 10 -2.10 20.09 43.26
C LEU A 10 -1.62 18.89 44.09
N ASP A 11 -1.17 19.14 45.32
CA ASP A 11 -0.75 18.12 46.29
C ASP A 11 -1.91 17.23 46.80
N GLU A 12 -3.16 17.71 46.71
CA GLU A 12 -4.38 17.00 47.14
C GLU A 12 -5.09 16.26 45.99
N MET A 13 -4.74 16.55 44.73
CA MET A 13 -5.36 15.93 43.56
C MET A 13 -4.98 14.46 43.44
N SER A 14 -5.93 13.60 43.07
CA SER A 14 -5.66 12.19 42.78
C SER A 14 -4.74 12.02 41.56
N MET A 15 -4.07 10.87 41.43
CA MET A 15 -3.17 10.61 40.29
C MET A 15 -3.88 10.75 38.93
N ALA A 16 -5.18 10.38 38.87
CA ALA A 16 -5.99 10.52 37.66
C ALA A 16 -6.28 11.99 37.31
N GLU A 17 -6.49 12.84 38.32
CA GLU A 17 -6.64 14.28 38.14
C GLU A 17 -5.32 14.91 37.69
N LEU A 18 -4.19 14.51 38.30
CA LEU A 18 -2.85 14.97 37.89
C LEU A 18 -2.52 14.58 36.45
N TRP A 19 -2.86 13.38 36.01
CA TRP A 19 -2.70 12.98 34.60
C TRP A 19 -3.59 13.80 33.66
N SER A 20 -4.81 14.13 34.08
CA SER A 20 -5.73 14.94 33.29
C SER A 20 -5.18 16.37 33.14
N VAL A 21 -4.65 16.94 34.22
CA VAL A 21 -4.01 18.26 34.21
C VAL A 21 -2.71 18.25 33.39
N ALA A 22 -1.86 17.22 33.54
CA ALA A 22 -0.64 17.08 32.74
C ALA A 22 -0.95 16.98 31.24
N LYS A 23 -1.98 16.21 30.87
CA LYS A 23 -2.44 16.11 29.48
C LYS A 23 -2.98 17.45 28.96
N LEU A 24 -3.70 18.20 29.78
CA LEU A 24 -4.23 19.52 29.43
C LEU A 24 -3.10 20.55 29.23
N LEU A 25 -2.03 20.45 30.00
CA LEU A 25 -0.85 21.33 29.92
C LEU A 25 0.22 20.84 28.94
N GLY A 26 0.03 19.69 28.28
CA GLY A 26 0.99 19.13 27.33
C GLY A 26 2.26 18.55 27.97
N VAL A 27 2.20 18.20 29.26
CA VAL A 27 3.33 17.70 30.06
C VAL A 27 3.32 16.16 30.09
N SER A 28 4.50 15.55 30.04
CA SER A 28 4.63 14.09 30.11
C SER A 28 4.08 13.51 31.42
N LYS A 29 3.28 12.45 31.30
CA LYS A 29 2.63 11.69 32.38
C LYS A 29 3.55 10.72 33.13
N ASP A 30 4.79 10.56 32.67
CA ASP A 30 5.72 9.55 33.19
C ASP A 30 6.46 10.06 34.43
N GLY A 31 6.40 9.32 35.53
CA GLY A 31 7.14 9.62 36.77
C GLY A 31 6.33 9.35 38.04
N LYS A 32 6.92 9.68 39.19
CA LYS A 32 6.25 9.62 40.50
C LYS A 32 5.31 10.82 40.67
N ARG A 33 4.33 10.71 41.58
CA ARG A 33 3.34 11.77 41.87
C ARG A 33 3.99 13.14 42.09
N ASP A 34 5.05 13.19 42.90
CA ASP A 34 5.73 14.44 43.25
C ASP A 34 6.42 15.09 42.03
N GLU A 35 7.01 14.28 41.15
CA GLU A 35 7.62 14.74 39.90
C GLU A 35 6.56 15.28 38.92
N LEU A 36 5.41 14.61 38.84
CA LEU A 36 4.29 15.05 38.01
C LEU A 36 3.72 16.39 38.49
N ILE A 37 3.55 16.55 39.81
CA ILE A 37 3.11 17.81 40.42
C ILE A 37 4.11 18.93 40.14
N ALA A 38 5.42 18.68 40.29
CA ALA A 38 6.45 19.68 40.02
C ALA A 38 6.44 20.14 38.55
N ARG A 39 6.29 19.21 37.60
CA ARG A 39 6.20 19.57 36.17
C ARG A 39 4.92 20.32 35.81
N ILE A 40 3.80 19.99 36.45
CA ILE A 40 2.53 20.72 36.28
C ILE A 40 2.66 22.15 36.82
N LYS A 41 3.26 22.34 38.01
CA LYS A 41 3.51 23.67 38.59
C LYS A 41 4.39 24.52 37.66
N GLN A 42 5.48 23.93 37.15
CA GLN A 42 6.38 24.60 36.20
C GLN A 42 5.68 24.98 34.89
N ALA A 43 4.81 24.14 34.35
CA ALA A 43 4.05 24.42 33.13
C ALA A 43 2.95 25.48 33.33
N GLN A 44 2.34 25.54 34.52
CA GLN A 44 1.37 26.58 34.87
C GLN A 44 2.05 27.94 35.06
N GLU A 45 3.23 27.99 35.68
CA GLU A 45 4.01 29.22 35.82
C GLU A 45 4.50 29.74 34.45
N GLN A 46 4.84 28.85 33.51
CA GLN A 46 5.24 29.24 32.15
C GLN A 46 4.09 29.75 31.26
N GLN A 47 2.82 29.47 31.59
CA GLN A 47 1.66 30.00 30.85
C GLN A 47 1.23 31.41 31.28
N GLY A 48 1.88 32.01 32.29
CA GLY A 48 1.52 33.32 32.84
C GLY A 48 2.12 34.54 32.12
N ASP A 49 3.13 34.38 31.26
CA ASP A 49 3.81 35.52 30.66
C ASP A 49 4.41 35.17 29.28
N THR A 50 3.81 35.73 28.22
CA THR A 50 4.37 36.18 26.92
C THR A 50 3.59 35.80 25.63
N PRO A 51 3.46 36.75 24.66
CA PRO A 51 2.70 36.64 23.39
C PRO A 51 3.47 35.90 22.25
N PRO A 52 2.86 35.65 21.07
CA PRO A 52 3.12 34.45 20.26
C PRO A 52 4.31 34.60 19.29
N VAL A 53 5.21 33.61 19.27
CA VAL A 53 6.18 33.37 18.19
C VAL A 53 6.35 31.84 18.00
N PRO A 54 6.77 31.36 16.81
CA PRO A 54 6.08 30.33 16.07
C PRO A 54 6.53 28.92 16.50
N ALA A 55 5.57 27.99 16.53
CA ALA A 55 5.82 26.59 16.83
C ALA A 55 6.93 25.99 15.94
N PRO A 56 7.91 25.27 16.50
CA PRO A 56 8.61 24.25 15.75
C PRO A 56 7.55 23.22 15.36
N GLN A 57 7.33 23.09 14.06
CA GLN A 57 6.37 22.17 13.46
C GLN A 57 6.64 20.74 13.94
N GLN A 58 5.88 20.27 14.92
CA GLN A 58 5.69 18.85 15.12
C GLN A 58 4.98 18.29 13.87
N PRO A 59 5.51 17.24 13.23
CA PRO A 59 4.86 16.65 12.07
C PRO A 59 3.49 16.13 12.50
N LYS A 60 2.47 16.67 11.83
CA LYS A 60 1.06 16.28 11.93
C LYS A 60 0.98 14.76 11.96
N THR A 61 0.49 14.20 13.06
CA THR A 61 0.02 12.81 13.12
C THR A 61 -1.06 12.65 12.05
N ALA A 62 -0.67 12.11 10.90
CA ALA A 62 -1.58 11.62 9.90
C ALA A 62 -2.54 10.65 10.59
N LYS A 63 -3.84 10.82 10.32
CA LYS A 63 -4.88 9.86 10.70
C LYS A 63 -4.33 8.44 10.52
N ALA A 64 -4.36 7.65 11.59
CA ALA A 64 -3.99 6.23 11.56
C ALA A 64 -4.85 5.54 10.50
N GLN A 65 -4.31 5.41 9.29
CA GLN A 65 -4.81 4.46 8.32
C GLN A 65 -4.59 3.09 8.95
N ALA A 66 -5.64 2.26 8.94
CA ALA A 66 -5.52 0.86 9.33
C ALA A 66 -4.25 0.26 8.67
N PRO A 67 -3.48 -0.56 9.40
CA PRO A 67 -2.22 -1.09 8.89
C PRO A 67 -2.50 -1.79 7.56
N ARG A 68 -1.97 -1.24 6.46
CA ARG A 68 -2.16 -1.79 5.14
C ARG A 68 -1.38 -3.10 5.09
N GLU A 69 -2.10 -4.20 5.13
CA GLU A 69 -1.53 -5.53 4.93
C GLU A 69 -0.83 -5.56 3.57
N THR A 70 0.47 -5.84 3.60
CA THR A 70 1.28 -5.98 2.40
C THR A 70 1.45 -7.45 2.09
N VAL A 71 1.26 -7.81 0.83
CA VAL A 71 1.35 -9.20 0.38
C VAL A 71 2.50 -9.35 -0.60
N TYR A 72 3.26 -10.42 -0.41
CA TYR A 72 4.34 -10.84 -1.29
C TYR A 72 4.01 -12.22 -1.85
N ILE A 73 4.35 -12.43 -3.11
CA ILE A 73 4.32 -13.75 -3.74
C ILE A 73 5.73 -14.20 -4.08
N SER A 74 6.00 -15.49 -3.93
CA SER A 74 7.26 -16.14 -4.20
C SER A 74 7.08 -17.17 -5.31
N ARG A 75 8.15 -17.38 -6.10
CA ARG A 75 8.26 -18.48 -7.06
C ARG A 75 8.20 -19.85 -6.39
N TYR A 76 8.70 -19.93 -5.16
CA TYR A 76 8.74 -21.16 -4.37
C TYR A 76 7.63 -21.17 -3.34
N TYR A 77 6.96 -22.31 -3.19
CA TYR A 77 5.83 -22.46 -2.25
C TYR A 77 6.24 -22.26 -0.78
N GLU A 78 7.42 -22.74 -0.38
CA GLU A 78 7.90 -22.70 1.00
C GLU A 78 9.26 -21.98 1.09
N LEU A 79 9.33 -20.73 0.63
CA LEU A 79 10.55 -19.93 0.70
C LEU A 79 10.80 -19.46 2.14
N LYS A 80 12.00 -19.69 2.66
CA LYS A 80 12.45 -19.18 3.97
C LYS A 80 13.60 -18.19 3.80
N LEU A 81 13.43 -16.99 4.36
CA LEU A 81 14.43 -15.92 4.37
C LEU A 81 14.82 -15.60 5.80
N VAL A 82 16.11 -15.57 6.09
CA VAL A 82 16.63 -15.26 7.44
C VAL A 82 16.89 -13.77 7.53
N MET A 83 16.12 -13.06 8.36
CA MET A 83 16.33 -11.63 8.60
C MET A 83 17.48 -11.38 9.56
N SER A 84 17.49 -12.11 10.68
CA SER A 84 18.58 -12.06 11.65
C SER A 84 18.97 -13.49 12.04
N PRO A 85 20.27 -13.84 11.99
CA PRO A 85 20.71 -15.15 12.43
C PRO A 85 20.57 -15.28 13.95
N SER A 86 20.36 -16.50 14.44
CA SER A 86 20.48 -16.79 15.87
C SER A 86 21.94 -16.77 16.27
N TYR A 87 22.25 -16.17 17.43
CA TYR A 87 23.62 -16.12 17.94
C TYR A 87 23.65 -16.16 19.48
N LEU A 88 24.82 -16.47 20.01
CA LEU A 88 25.07 -16.48 21.45
C LEU A 88 25.55 -15.09 21.90
N LYS A 89 24.96 -14.56 22.98
CA LYS A 89 25.38 -13.29 23.59
C LYS A 89 25.62 -13.50 25.07
N GLU A 90 26.79 -13.11 25.54
CA GLU A 90 27.08 -13.07 26.96
C GLU A 90 26.51 -11.78 27.58
N VAL A 91 25.63 -11.92 28.56
CA VAL A 91 25.03 -10.79 29.29
C VAL A 91 25.17 -11.08 30.78
N GLY A 92 26.08 -10.36 31.44
CA GLY A 92 26.34 -10.52 32.88
C GLY A 92 26.90 -11.89 33.26
N GLY A 93 27.86 -12.43 32.51
CA GLY A 93 28.51 -13.72 32.79
C GLY A 93 27.67 -14.95 32.45
N LYS A 94 26.49 -14.76 31.84
CA LYS A 94 25.63 -15.85 31.37
C LYS A 94 25.53 -15.82 29.84
N VAL A 95 25.73 -16.98 29.22
CA VAL A 95 25.56 -17.15 27.77
C VAL A 95 24.07 -17.32 27.47
N LEU A 96 23.49 -16.36 26.76
CA LEU A 96 22.11 -16.37 26.31
C LEU A 96 22.04 -16.68 24.81
N ILE A 97 21.08 -17.52 24.41
CA ILE A 97 20.77 -17.77 23.01
C ILE A 97 19.79 -16.69 22.54
N ILE A 98 20.26 -15.77 21.70
CA ILE A 98 19.40 -14.81 21.02
C ILE A 98 18.84 -15.50 19.78
N ARG A 99 17.51 -15.65 19.76
CA ARG A 99 16.82 -16.24 18.61
C ARG A 99 16.80 -15.25 17.46
N GLY A 100 17.18 -15.74 16.29
CA GLY A 100 17.04 -15.03 15.04
C GLY A 100 15.58 -14.94 14.58
N THR A 101 15.35 -14.08 13.61
CA THR A 101 14.06 -13.87 12.96
C THR A 101 14.12 -14.31 11.51
N TYR A 102 13.03 -14.90 11.03
CA TYR A 102 12.92 -15.36 9.64
C TYR A 102 11.51 -15.09 9.10
N ILE A 103 11.45 -14.91 7.79
CA ILE A 103 10.23 -14.82 7.00
C ILE A 103 10.04 -16.15 6.31
N GLN A 104 8.84 -16.72 6.38
CA GLN A 104 8.49 -17.95 5.70
C GLN A 104 7.24 -17.74 4.86
N PHE A 105 7.38 -17.96 3.55
CA PHE A 105 6.26 -18.01 2.62
C PHE A 105 5.57 -19.37 2.77
N HIS A 106 4.25 -19.35 2.73
CA HIS A 106 3.42 -20.56 2.71
C HIS A 106 2.57 -20.54 1.46
N GLU A 107 2.56 -21.65 0.72
CA GLU A 107 1.91 -21.75 -0.59
C GLU A 107 2.32 -20.62 -1.56
N GLY A 108 3.56 -20.14 -1.41
CA GLY A 108 4.13 -19.07 -2.22
C GLY A 108 3.64 -17.68 -1.84
N VAL A 109 2.91 -17.53 -0.73
CA VAL A 109 2.37 -16.24 -0.28
C VAL A 109 2.93 -15.91 1.11
N TYR A 110 3.29 -14.64 1.29
CA TYR A 110 3.62 -14.08 2.59
C TYR A 110 2.85 -12.78 2.81
N LYS A 111 2.24 -12.63 3.98
CA LYS A 111 1.46 -11.45 4.36
C LYS A 111 2.06 -10.86 5.62
N THR A 112 2.27 -9.56 5.60
CA THR A 112 2.81 -8.85 6.76
C THR A 112 2.20 -7.47 6.91
N THR A 113 2.11 -7.03 8.15
CA THR A 113 1.80 -5.64 8.54
C THR A 113 3.01 -4.95 9.18
N ASN A 114 4.11 -5.68 9.39
CA ASN A 114 5.30 -5.18 10.07
C ASN A 114 6.17 -4.36 9.09
N PRO A 115 6.42 -3.07 9.36
CA PRO A 115 7.22 -2.23 8.46
C PRO A 115 8.67 -2.73 8.30
N GLU A 116 9.26 -3.34 9.32
CA GLU A 116 10.63 -3.85 9.25
C GLU A 116 10.76 -5.03 8.28
N GLU A 117 9.76 -5.92 8.27
CA GLU A 117 9.71 -7.05 7.34
C GLU A 117 9.47 -6.57 5.90
N VAL A 118 8.63 -5.54 5.73
CA VAL A 118 8.39 -4.90 4.43
C VAL A 118 9.68 -4.27 3.90
N GLU A 119 10.40 -3.51 4.73
CA GLU A 119 11.67 -2.89 4.33
C GLU A 119 12.74 -3.95 4.00
N TYR A 120 12.82 -5.01 4.79
CA TYR A 120 13.72 -6.13 4.52
C TYR A 120 13.41 -6.80 3.18
N LEU A 121 12.14 -7.07 2.90
CA LEU A 121 11.71 -7.72 1.65
C LEU A 121 11.89 -6.81 0.45
N ASP A 122 11.58 -5.52 0.57
CA ASP A 122 11.69 -4.53 -0.52
C ASP A 122 13.16 -4.26 -0.89
N ASN A 123 14.09 -4.36 0.08
CA ASN A 123 15.54 -4.19 -0.15
C ASN A 123 16.30 -5.51 -0.38
N HIS A 124 15.62 -6.65 -0.39
CA HIS A 124 16.29 -7.95 -0.50
C HIS A 124 16.88 -8.17 -1.90
N PRO A 125 18.08 -8.79 -2.04
CA PRO A 125 18.70 -9.04 -3.35
C PRO A 125 17.83 -9.86 -4.32
N ASN A 126 16.97 -10.71 -3.76
CA ASN A 126 16.07 -11.57 -4.53
C ASN A 126 14.72 -10.92 -4.86
N PHE A 127 14.50 -9.67 -4.43
CA PHE A 127 13.29 -8.93 -4.74
C PHE A 127 13.17 -8.68 -6.25
N GLY A 128 12.00 -8.95 -6.82
CA GLY A 128 11.75 -8.83 -8.25
C GLY A 128 12.28 -9.99 -9.11
N SER A 129 13.02 -10.95 -8.52
CA SER A 129 13.46 -12.18 -9.20
C SER A 129 12.79 -13.43 -8.60
N VAL A 130 12.96 -13.65 -7.29
CA VAL A 130 12.41 -14.84 -6.62
C VAL A 130 11.04 -14.55 -6.04
N PHE A 131 10.83 -13.34 -5.51
CA PHE A 131 9.57 -12.92 -4.93
C PHE A 131 9.28 -11.46 -5.24
N ARG A 132 8.01 -11.05 -5.15
CA ARG A 132 7.58 -9.69 -5.49
C ARG A 132 6.39 -9.26 -4.66
N LYS A 133 6.29 -7.95 -4.47
CA LYS A 133 5.14 -7.29 -3.83
C LYS A 133 3.93 -7.32 -4.77
N VAL A 134 2.77 -7.67 -4.23
CA VAL A 134 1.51 -7.82 -4.98
C VAL A 134 0.39 -7.13 -4.22
N GLU A 135 -0.54 -6.55 -4.96
CA GLU A 135 -1.73 -5.95 -4.37
C GLU A 135 -2.73 -7.03 -3.96
N THR A 136 -3.43 -6.81 -2.85
CA THR A 136 -4.45 -7.75 -2.37
C THR A 136 -5.59 -7.97 -3.36
N ALA A 137 -5.79 -7.06 -4.33
CA ALA A 137 -6.77 -7.20 -5.39
C ALA A 137 -6.43 -8.33 -6.38
N ASP A 138 -5.16 -8.54 -6.71
CA ASP A 138 -4.73 -9.55 -7.69
C ASP A 138 -5.01 -10.98 -7.22
N LEU A 139 -4.89 -11.21 -5.90
CA LEU A 139 -5.17 -12.50 -5.27
C LEU A 139 -6.67 -12.78 -5.17
N LYS A 140 -7.50 -11.73 -5.07
CA LYS A 140 -8.97 -11.87 -5.02
C LYS A 140 -9.58 -12.16 -6.39
N GLY A 141 -8.87 -11.88 -7.47
CA GLY A 141 -9.31 -12.10 -8.85
C GLY A 141 -9.37 -13.57 -9.29
N GLY A 142 -9.15 -14.54 -8.39
CA GLY A 142 -9.23 -15.97 -8.69
C GLY A 142 -8.06 -16.53 -9.50
N LYS A 143 -7.03 -15.72 -9.77
CA LYS A 143 -5.79 -16.17 -10.41
C LYS A 143 -4.96 -16.98 -9.43
N SER A 144 -4.36 -18.08 -9.89
CA SER A 144 -3.41 -18.84 -9.05
C SER A 144 -2.12 -18.05 -8.83
N VAL A 145 -1.40 -18.33 -7.74
CA VAL A 145 -0.10 -17.70 -7.43
C VAL A 145 0.87 -17.84 -8.61
N ASP A 146 0.89 -19.01 -9.24
CA ASP A 146 1.71 -19.27 -10.43
C ASP A 146 1.32 -18.41 -11.63
N GLN A 147 0.03 -18.20 -11.88
CA GLN A 147 -0.43 -17.32 -12.97
C GLN A 147 -0.03 -15.87 -12.70
N ILE A 148 -0.21 -15.39 -11.47
CA ILE A 148 0.20 -14.02 -11.09
C ILE A 148 1.72 -13.87 -11.23
N TYR A 149 2.49 -14.90 -10.86
CA TYR A 149 3.92 -14.91 -11.05
C TYR A 149 4.28 -14.84 -12.54
N GLN A 150 3.76 -15.72 -13.38
CA GLN A 150 4.03 -15.70 -14.83
C GLN A 150 3.64 -14.35 -15.46
N ASP A 151 2.46 -13.82 -15.16
CA ASP A 151 2.00 -12.53 -15.70
C ASP A 151 2.95 -11.37 -15.34
N LYS A 152 3.44 -11.34 -14.09
CA LYS A 152 4.27 -10.24 -13.58
C LYS A 152 5.77 -10.44 -13.84
N PHE A 153 6.21 -11.66 -14.11
CA PHE A 153 7.61 -12.01 -14.37
C PHE A 153 7.93 -12.31 -15.83
N LYS A 154 6.93 -12.31 -16.74
CA LYS A 154 7.16 -12.17 -18.18
C LYS A 154 8.14 -11.02 -18.40
N THR A 155 9.26 -11.34 -19.04
CA THR A 155 10.33 -10.37 -19.32
C THR A 155 9.79 -9.26 -20.23
N LEU A 156 10.40 -8.07 -20.18
CA LEU A 156 10.03 -6.98 -21.09
C LEU A 156 10.09 -7.44 -22.55
N GLU A 157 11.10 -8.25 -22.88
CA GLU A 157 11.31 -8.81 -24.21
C GLU A 157 10.18 -9.76 -24.66
N GLU A 158 9.64 -10.58 -23.75
CA GLU A 158 8.48 -11.44 -24.06
C GLU A 158 7.20 -10.62 -24.21
N ARG A 159 7.03 -9.56 -23.43
CA ARG A 159 5.91 -8.63 -23.60
C ARG A 159 6.01 -7.85 -24.91
N GLU A 160 7.20 -7.44 -25.32
CA GLU A 160 7.44 -6.79 -26.61
C GLU A 160 7.15 -7.74 -27.77
N LYS A 161 7.60 -9.00 -27.71
CA LYS A 161 7.25 -10.01 -28.73
C LYS A 161 5.74 -10.31 -28.78
N GLU A 162 5.07 -10.32 -27.64
CA GLU A 162 3.61 -10.51 -27.58
C GLU A 162 2.87 -9.31 -28.20
N ILE A 163 3.34 -8.08 -27.96
CA ILE A 163 2.80 -6.87 -28.59
C ILE A 163 3.09 -6.89 -30.09
N GLU A 164 4.31 -7.20 -30.51
CA GLU A 164 4.70 -7.27 -31.92
C GLU A 164 3.90 -8.34 -32.67
N ALA A 165 3.70 -9.52 -32.08
CA ALA A 165 2.85 -10.57 -32.66
C ALA A 165 1.39 -10.12 -32.76
N ARG A 166 0.88 -9.39 -31.76
CA ARG A 166 -0.48 -8.86 -31.74
C ARG A 166 -0.68 -7.73 -32.75
N GLU A 167 0.29 -6.85 -32.90
CA GLU A 167 0.30 -5.79 -33.91
C GLU A 167 0.43 -6.36 -35.32
N ALA A 168 1.29 -7.36 -35.53
CA ALA A 168 1.40 -8.06 -36.80
C ALA A 168 0.09 -8.78 -37.17
N ALA A 169 -0.59 -9.40 -36.20
CA ALA A 169 -1.89 -10.02 -36.40
C ALA A 169 -2.98 -9.00 -36.74
N LEU A 170 -3.01 -7.86 -36.05
CA LEU A 170 -3.94 -6.77 -36.35
C LEU A 170 -3.67 -6.18 -37.73
N ARG A 171 -2.40 -5.92 -38.07
CA ARG A 171 -2.00 -5.41 -39.38
C ARG A 171 -2.34 -6.37 -40.50
N LYS A 172 -2.15 -7.68 -40.30
CA LYS A 172 -2.57 -8.70 -41.28
C LYS A 172 -4.08 -8.69 -41.48
N ARG A 173 -4.85 -8.54 -40.39
CA ARG A 173 -6.31 -8.42 -40.45
C ARG A 173 -6.77 -7.13 -41.12
N GLU A 174 -6.07 -6.01 -40.93
CA GLU A 174 -6.35 -4.74 -41.62
C GLU A 174 -6.07 -4.83 -43.13
N VAL A 175 -5.00 -5.51 -43.53
CA VAL A 175 -4.69 -5.76 -44.96
C VAL A 175 -5.73 -6.70 -45.59
N GLU A 176 -6.18 -7.73 -44.86
CA GLU A 176 -7.25 -8.62 -45.33
C GLU A 176 -8.61 -7.90 -45.43
N MET A 177 -8.92 -7.00 -44.48
CA MET A 177 -10.15 -6.21 -44.51
C MET A 177 -10.14 -5.12 -45.59
N SER A 178 -9.00 -4.45 -45.81
CA SER A 178 -8.86 -3.44 -46.89
C SER A 178 -8.79 -4.07 -48.29
N GLY A 179 -8.12 -5.21 -48.43
CA GLY A 179 -8.11 -5.98 -49.68
C GLY A 179 -9.47 -6.57 -50.05
N ALA A 180 -10.32 -6.87 -49.05
CA ALA A 180 -11.70 -7.27 -49.28
C ALA A 180 -12.61 -6.10 -49.71
N GLU A 181 -12.28 -4.86 -49.34
CA GLU A 181 -13.03 -3.66 -49.71
C GLU A 181 -12.74 -3.21 -51.16
N GLU A 182 -11.50 -3.35 -51.64
CA GLU A 182 -11.15 -3.10 -53.07
C GLU A 182 -11.63 -4.22 -54.02
N GLY A 183 -11.99 -5.39 -53.50
CA GLY A 183 -12.49 -6.54 -54.29
C GLY A 183 -14.01 -6.64 -54.42
N ALA A 184 -14.79 -5.75 -53.77
CA ALA A 184 -16.24 -5.76 -53.82
C ALA A 184 -16.75 -5.33 -55.21
N THR A 185 -16.80 -6.32 -56.12
CA THR A 185 -17.36 -6.19 -57.46
C THR A 185 -18.80 -5.68 -57.33
N GLN A 186 -19.05 -4.45 -57.80
CA GLN A 186 -20.39 -3.89 -57.88
C GLN A 186 -21.32 -4.89 -58.58
N PRO A 187 -22.49 -5.24 -58.01
CA PRO A 187 -23.48 -6.00 -58.74
C PRO A 187 -23.94 -5.17 -59.93
N LYS A 188 -23.62 -5.64 -61.16
CA LYS A 188 -24.09 -5.07 -62.42
C LYS A 188 -25.61 -4.90 -62.36
N ALA A 189 -26.06 -3.66 -62.18
CA ALA A 189 -27.43 -3.26 -62.38
C ALA A 189 -27.80 -3.49 -63.86
N LYS A 190 -28.64 -4.49 -64.13
CA LYS A 190 -29.29 -4.64 -65.43
C LYS A 190 -30.28 -3.48 -65.61
N SER A 191 -29.83 -2.43 -66.28
CA SER A 191 -30.70 -1.39 -66.84
C SER A 191 -31.57 -2.01 -67.94
N GLY A 192 -32.81 -2.34 -67.58
CA GLY A 192 -33.85 -2.74 -68.52
C GLY A 192 -34.57 -1.50 -69.05
N ILE A 193 -34.09 -0.96 -70.17
CA ILE A 193 -34.81 0.06 -70.94
C ILE A 193 -35.96 -0.64 -71.65
N ARG A 194 -37.20 -0.51 -71.13
CA ARG A 194 -38.41 -0.80 -71.91
C ARG A 194 -38.96 0.51 -72.46
N SER A 195 -38.54 0.79 -73.69
CA SER A 195 -39.25 1.67 -74.61
C SER A 195 -40.43 0.88 -75.18
N THR A 196 -41.66 1.40 -75.03
CA THR A 196 -42.65 1.57 -76.10
C THR A 196 -43.93 2.14 -75.50
N ALA A 197 -44.26 3.35 -75.96
CA ALA A 197 -45.58 3.94 -75.85
C ALA A 197 -46.61 3.04 -76.53
N ASP A 198 -47.75 2.79 -75.88
CA ASP A 198 -49.00 2.55 -76.58
C ASP A 198 -50.18 2.96 -75.68
N GLN A 199 -50.96 3.93 -76.14
CA GLN A 199 -52.20 4.39 -75.51
C GLN A 199 -53.36 3.54 -76.04
N PRO A 200 -54.34 3.14 -75.23
CA PRO A 200 -55.64 2.78 -75.76
C PRO A 200 -56.51 4.04 -75.92
N LYS A 201 -56.89 4.32 -77.18
CA LYS A 201 -58.18 4.96 -77.47
C LYS A 201 -59.28 3.99 -77.03
N PHE A 202 -60.19 4.42 -76.18
CA PHE A 202 -61.65 4.30 -76.32
C PHE A 202 -62.33 5.11 -75.21
#